data_AF-A0A6G7CKW7-F1
#
_entry.id   AF-A0A6G7CKW7-F1
#
_cell.length_a   1.000
_cell.length_b   1.000
_cell.length_c   1.000
_cell.angle_alpha   90.00
_cell.angle_beta   90.00
_cell.angle_gamma   90.00
#
_symmetry.space_group_name_H-M   'P 1'
#
loop_
_entity.id
_entity.type
_entity.pdbx_description
1 polymer ?
#
loop_
_entity_poly.entity_id
_entity_poly.type
_entity_poly.pdbx_seq_one_letter_code
_entity_poly.pdbx_strand_id
1 'polypeptide(L)'
;MFKTLTITGIIFAISLALSSSNEVAYKVLESATPGILGAILGGLTAGVSVIFSVLITAAAQVGSAEKFQKFIPFLSKLKQDMLILVACLVVSLLLPYLRVTGVPLLVYPEHNLVPDRDAFFTAVQLAAIIFSVAIIVEVINVMFALVSNMPKLLIRSDKSSDQ
;
A
#
# COMPACT_ATOMS: atom_id res chain seq x y z
N MET A 1 -12.31 10.39 -5.72
CA MET A 1 -12.81 9.01 -5.93
C MET A 1 -12.87 8.63 -7.40
N PHE A 2 -13.49 9.42 -8.29
CA PHE A 2 -13.53 9.10 -9.74
C PHE A 2 -12.15 8.90 -10.39
N LYS A 3 -11.19 9.82 -10.16
CA LYS A 3 -9.81 9.67 -10.68
C LYS A 3 -9.14 8.38 -10.21
N THR A 4 -9.30 8.04 -8.94
CA THR A 4 -8.76 6.80 -8.35
C THR A 4 -9.40 5.57 -8.99
N LEU A 5 -10.73 5.58 -9.20
CA LEU A 5 -11.46 4.50 -9.85
C LEU A 5 -11.02 4.30 -11.31
N THR A 6 -10.80 5.38 -12.05
CA THR A 6 -10.31 5.33 -13.44
C THR A 6 -8.89 4.77 -13.50
N ILE A 7 -8.00 5.20 -12.60
CA ILE A 7 -6.63 4.67 -12.50
C ILE A 7 -6.67 3.18 -12.16
N THR A 8 -7.53 2.77 -11.22
CA THR A 8 -7.73 1.35 -10.88
C THR A 8 -8.25 0.54 -12.06
N GLY A 9 -9.21 1.06 -12.81
CA GLY A 9 -9.72 0.42 -14.02
C GLY A 9 -8.65 0.24 -15.10
N ILE A 10 -7.79 1.25 -15.29
CA ILE A 10 -6.68 1.19 -16.26
C ILE A 10 -5.63 0.16 -15.83
N ILE A 11 -5.22 0.16 -14.56
CA ILE A 11 -4.26 -0.82 -14.03
C ILE A 11 -4.82 -2.22 -14.22
N PHE A 12 -6.09 -2.44 -13.87
CA PHE A 12 -6.72 -3.74 -14.03
C PHE A 12 -6.80 -4.18 -15.50
N ALA A 13 -7.14 -3.27 -16.43
CA ALA A 13 -7.15 -3.57 -17.87
C ALA A 13 -5.76 -3.94 -18.40
N ILE A 14 -4.71 -3.25 -17.95
CA ILE A 14 -3.31 -3.56 -18.28
C ILE A 14 -2.93 -4.93 -17.69
N SER A 15 -3.29 -5.21 -16.43
CA SER A 15 -3.06 -6.50 -15.79
C SER A 15 -3.81 -7.64 -16.49
N LEU A 16 -4.99 -7.38 -17.06
CA LEU A 16 -5.73 -8.34 -17.86
C LEU A 16 -4.99 -8.67 -19.17
N ALA A 17 -4.47 -7.64 -19.86
CA ALA A 17 -3.71 -7.81 -21.09
C ALA A 17 -2.37 -8.54 -20.89
N LEU A 18 -1.75 -8.38 -19.71
CA LEU A 18 -0.51 -9.05 -19.31
C LEU A 18 -0.75 -10.38 -18.56
N SER A 19 -2.00 -10.77 -18.34
CA SER A 19 -2.32 -11.99 -17.60
C SER A 19 -1.91 -13.22 -18.39
N SER A 20 -1.35 -14.19 -17.68
CA SER A 20 -0.97 -15.48 -18.24
C SER A 20 -1.77 -16.59 -17.56
N SER A 21 -2.23 -17.55 -18.36
CA SER A 21 -2.81 -18.81 -17.91
C SER A 21 -1.74 -19.89 -17.67
N ASN A 22 -0.45 -19.56 -17.81
CA ASN A 22 0.62 -20.52 -17.57
C ASN A 22 0.80 -20.78 -16.06
N GLU A 23 0.66 -22.05 -15.68
CA GLU A 23 0.79 -22.54 -14.30
C GLU A 23 2.13 -22.19 -13.64
N VAL A 24 3.22 -22.28 -14.39
CA VAL A 24 4.55 -21.93 -13.88
C VAL A 24 4.60 -20.44 -13.56
N ALA A 25 4.00 -19.59 -14.40
CA ALA A 25 4.03 -18.15 -14.23
C ALA A 25 3.18 -17.69 -13.03
N TYR A 26 1.95 -18.20 -12.87
CA TYR A 26 1.11 -17.77 -11.75
C TYR A 26 1.58 -18.32 -10.40
N LYS A 27 2.14 -19.54 -10.35
CA LYS A 27 2.67 -20.11 -9.09
C LYS A 27 3.89 -19.37 -8.55
N VAL A 28 4.76 -18.87 -9.43
CA VAL A 28 5.87 -17.98 -9.02
C VAL A 28 5.33 -16.70 -8.40
N LEU A 29 4.29 -16.12 -9.00
CA LEU A 29 3.65 -14.92 -8.48
C LEU A 29 3.00 -15.17 -7.11
N GLU A 30 2.25 -16.26 -6.97
CA GLU A 30 1.57 -16.64 -5.72
C GLU A 30 2.53 -16.90 -4.57
N SER A 31 3.67 -17.54 -4.83
CA SER A 31 4.66 -17.85 -3.80
C SER A 31 5.46 -16.63 -3.35
N ALA A 32 5.78 -15.71 -4.26
CA ALA A 32 6.61 -14.54 -3.96
C ALA A 32 5.81 -13.37 -3.35
N THR A 33 4.58 -13.14 -3.81
CA THR A 33 3.81 -11.92 -3.50
C THR A 33 3.57 -11.71 -2.00
N PRO A 34 3.09 -12.71 -1.22
CA PRO A 34 2.84 -12.50 0.20
C PRO A 34 4.12 -12.21 0.99
N GLY A 35 5.24 -12.85 0.64
CA GLY A 35 6.53 -12.62 1.28
C GLY A 35 7.04 -11.21 1.07
N ILE A 36 6.96 -10.70 -0.17
CA ILE A 36 7.35 -9.34 -0.51
C ILE A 36 6.45 -8.32 0.22
N LEU A 37 5.13 -8.48 0.16
CA LEU A 37 4.19 -7.60 0.84
C LEU A 37 4.37 -7.60 2.36
N GLY A 38 4.60 -8.77 2.96
CA GLY A 38 4.85 -8.92 4.39
C GLY A 38 6.15 -8.24 4.84
N ALA A 39 7.23 -8.42 4.11
CA ALA A 39 8.51 -7.75 4.40
C ALA A 39 8.37 -6.22 4.35
N ILE A 40 7.61 -5.72 3.37
CA ILE A 40 7.40 -4.28 3.20
C ILE A 40 6.50 -3.73 4.30
N LEU A 41 5.42 -4.42 4.67
CA LEU A 41 4.60 -4.05 5.84
C LEU A 41 5.42 -3.98 7.13
N GLY A 42 6.33 -4.93 7.35
CA GLY A 42 7.25 -4.92 8.48
C GLY A 42 8.15 -3.68 8.47
N GLY A 43 8.78 -3.39 7.33
CA GLY A 43 9.63 -2.19 7.16
C GLY A 43 8.86 -0.88 7.37
N LEU A 44 7.64 -0.77 6.83
CA LEU A 44 6.79 0.40 7.01
C LEU A 44 6.38 0.59 8.48
N THR A 45 6.00 -0.49 9.16
CA THR A 45 5.61 -0.45 10.59
C THR A 45 6.78 0.03 11.46
N ALA A 46 8.01 -0.41 11.16
CA ALA A 46 9.20 0.07 11.84
C ALA A 46 9.43 1.58 11.58
N GLY A 47 9.32 2.03 10.33
CA GLY A 47 9.46 3.45 9.96
C GLY A 47 8.42 4.36 10.65
N VAL A 48 7.15 3.93 10.67
CA VAL A 48 6.06 4.63 11.36
C VAL A 48 6.33 4.74 12.87
N SER A 49 6.87 3.69 13.50
CA SER A 49 7.21 3.70 14.93
C SER A 49 8.28 4.73 15.26
N VAL A 50 9.31 4.85 14.40
CA VAL A 50 10.34 5.88 14.54
C VAL A 50 9.71 7.28 14.45
N ILE A 51 8.85 7.52 13.47
CA ILE A 51 8.17 8.81 13.31
C ILE A 51 7.33 9.17 14.53
N PHE A 52 6.54 8.25 15.05
CA PHE A 52 5.75 8.49 16.27
C PHE A 52 6.65 8.82 17.47
N SER A 53 7.77 8.11 17.64
CA SER A 53 8.73 8.39 18.71
C SER A 53 9.27 9.83 18.65
N VAL A 54 9.67 10.29 17.46
CA VAL A 54 10.18 11.66 17.31
C VAL A 54 9.06 12.69 17.43
N LEU A 55 7.85 12.40 16.93
CA LEU A 55 6.68 13.28 17.08
C LEU A 55 6.28 13.45 18.55
N ILE A 56 6.30 12.39 19.35
CA ILE A 56 6.06 12.44 20.81
C ILE A 56 7.10 13.35 21.47
N THR A 57 8.37 13.18 21.11
CA THR A 57 9.47 14.00 21.63
C THR A 57 9.30 15.48 21.27
N ALA A 58 8.91 15.78 20.03
CA ALA A 58 8.66 17.15 19.56
C ALA A 58 7.38 17.77 20.13
N ALA A 59 6.36 16.96 20.48
CA ALA A 59 5.14 17.43 21.12
C ALA A 59 5.34 17.77 22.60
N ALA A 60 6.32 17.15 23.26
CA ALA A 60 6.71 17.47 24.63
C ALA A 60 7.39 18.85 24.75
N GLN A 61 7.83 19.46 23.64
CA GLN A 61 8.33 20.84 23.62
C GLN A 61 7.19 21.87 23.51
N VAL A 62 7.15 22.81 24.45
CA VAL A 62 6.12 23.85 24.58
C VAL A 62 6.05 24.69 23.29
N GLY A 63 4.86 24.80 22.66
CA GLY A 63 4.63 25.58 21.43
C GLY A 63 4.53 24.78 20.13
N SER A 64 4.56 23.45 20.18
CA SER A 64 4.56 22.56 19.00
C SER A 64 3.16 22.20 18.45
N ALA A 65 2.08 22.53 19.17
CA ALA A 65 0.71 22.08 18.85
C ALA A 65 0.22 22.50 17.44
N GLU A 66 0.53 23.73 17.03
CA GLU A 66 0.12 24.27 15.73
C GLU A 66 0.88 23.61 14.56
N LYS A 67 2.12 23.18 14.82
CA LYS A 67 2.93 22.45 13.84
C LYS A 67 2.48 21.00 13.73
N PHE A 68 2.08 20.39 14.85
CA PHE A 68 1.52 19.03 14.90
C PHE A 68 0.25 18.89 14.05
N GLN A 69 -0.62 19.90 14.05
CA GLN A 69 -1.84 19.88 13.23
C GLN A 69 -1.56 19.76 11.72
N LYS A 70 -0.43 20.27 11.22
CA LYS A 70 -0.04 20.10 9.81
C LYS A 70 0.37 18.66 9.47
N PHE A 71 0.75 17.85 10.46
CA PHE A 71 1.17 16.45 10.27
C PHE A 71 0.03 15.44 10.41
N ILE A 72 -1.05 15.79 11.11
CA ILE A 72 -2.26 14.96 11.22
C ILE A 72 -2.78 14.46 9.86
N PRO A 73 -2.94 15.29 8.80
CA PRO A 73 -3.41 14.80 7.51
C PRO A 73 -2.44 13.79 6.86
N PHE A 74 -1.12 13.97 7.03
CA PHE A 74 -0.13 13.02 6.53
C PHE A 74 -0.21 11.67 7.25
N LEU A 75 -0.32 11.68 8.57
CA LEU A 75 -0.50 10.46 9.36
C LEU A 75 -1.81 9.74 9.02
N SER A 76 -2.88 10.50 8.75
CA SER A 76 -4.16 9.92 8.32
C SER A 76 -4.06 9.25 6.96
N LYS A 77 -3.31 9.84 6.00
CA LYS A 77 -3.06 9.23 4.69
C LYS A 77 -2.22 7.97 4.81
N LEU A 78 -1.12 8.04 5.56
CA LEU A 78 -0.25 6.92 5.86
C LEU A 78 -1.00 5.74 6.50
N LYS A 79 -1.88 6.01 7.46
CA LYS A 79 -2.74 4.99 8.08
C LYS A 79 -3.64 4.30 7.05
N GLN A 80 -4.27 5.08 6.17
CA GLN A 80 -5.15 4.56 5.14
C GLN A 80 -4.37 3.67 4.16
N ASP A 81 -3.20 4.13 3.72
CA ASP A 81 -2.31 3.41 2.81
C ASP A 81 -1.82 2.08 3.41
N MET A 82 -1.45 2.07 4.70
CA MET A 82 -1.09 0.84 5.40
C MET A 82 -2.26 -0.15 5.50
N LEU A 83 -3.48 0.33 5.77
CA LEU A 83 -4.67 -0.52 5.84
C LEU A 83 -4.98 -1.18 4.50
N ILE A 84 -4.84 -0.43 3.41
CA ILE A 84 -5.01 -0.95 2.05
C ILE A 84 -3.94 -2.01 1.76
N LEU A 85 -2.69 -1.77 2.14
CA LEU A 85 -1.61 -2.74 1.93
C LEU A 85 -1.83 -4.05 2.71
N VAL A 86 -2.35 -3.97 3.95
CA VAL A 86 -2.77 -5.14 4.74
C VAL A 86 -3.91 -5.88 4.04
N ALA A 87 -4.91 -5.17 3.51
CA ALA A 87 -5.96 -5.79 2.73
C ALA A 87 -5.42 -6.49 1.47
N CYS A 88 -4.47 -5.87 0.75
CA CYS A 88 -3.79 -6.47 -0.40
C CYS A 88 -3.01 -7.75 -0.01
N LEU A 89 -2.36 -7.77 1.14
CA LEU A 89 -1.68 -8.96 1.66
C LEU A 89 -2.69 -10.09 1.95
N VAL A 90 -3.77 -9.79 2.66
CA VAL A 90 -4.81 -10.78 2.98
C VAL A 90 -5.45 -11.35 1.72
N VAL A 91 -5.77 -10.48 0.75
CA VAL A 91 -6.31 -10.89 -0.56
C VAL A 91 -5.30 -11.76 -1.31
N SER A 92 -4.02 -11.41 -1.29
CA SER A 92 -2.96 -12.19 -1.96
C SER A 92 -2.71 -13.56 -1.32
N LEU A 93 -2.98 -13.72 -0.02
CA LEU A 93 -2.97 -15.01 0.68
C LEU A 93 -4.22 -15.85 0.38
N LEU A 94 -5.39 -15.21 0.24
CA LEU A 94 -6.66 -15.89 -0.02
C LEU A 94 -6.86 -16.25 -1.50
N LEU A 95 -6.27 -15.48 -2.43
CA LEU A 95 -6.37 -15.72 -3.87
C LEU A 95 -5.98 -17.15 -4.31
N PRO A 96 -4.81 -17.68 -3.92
CA PRO A 96 -4.41 -19.04 -4.31
C PRO A 96 -5.38 -20.09 -3.77
N TYR A 97 -5.91 -19.89 -2.55
CA TYR A 97 -6.93 -20.77 -1.99
C TYR A 97 -8.24 -20.75 -2.80
N LEU A 98 -8.71 -19.55 -3.17
CA LEU A 98 -9.91 -19.37 -4.02
C LEU A 98 -9.72 -19.87 -5.46
N ARG A 99 -8.47 -19.87 -5.98
CA ARG A 99 -8.10 -20.48 -7.25
C ARG A 99 -8.15 -22.01 -7.19
N VAL A 100 -7.80 -22.64 -6.07
CA VAL A 100 -7.88 -24.11 -5.96
C VAL A 100 -9.30 -24.59 -5.64
N THR A 101 -10.00 -23.92 -4.71
CA THR A 101 -11.31 -24.39 -4.20
C THR A 101 -12.50 -24.04 -5.08
N GLY A 102 -12.34 -23.16 -6.07
CA GLY A 102 -13.49 -22.60 -6.79
C GLY A 102 -14.10 -21.44 -6.01
N VAL A 103 -14.75 -20.51 -6.70
CA VAL A 103 -15.70 -19.62 -6.03
C VAL A 103 -17.04 -20.34 -6.09
N PRO A 104 -17.57 -20.90 -4.98
CA PRO A 104 -18.78 -21.72 -5.00
C PRO A 104 -20.05 -20.98 -5.48
N LEU A 105 -19.96 -19.66 -5.70
CA LEU A 105 -21.06 -18.79 -6.15
C LEU A 105 -20.91 -18.27 -7.60
N LEU A 106 -19.83 -18.60 -8.32
CA LEU A 106 -19.61 -18.15 -9.70
C LEU A 106 -19.45 -19.35 -10.63
N VAL A 107 -20.54 -19.73 -11.31
CA VAL A 107 -20.48 -20.57 -12.51
C VAL A 107 -19.90 -19.68 -13.61
N TYR A 108 -18.65 -19.92 -13.99
CA TYR A 108 -17.99 -19.14 -15.03
C TYR A 108 -18.60 -19.52 -16.39
N PRO A 109 -19.23 -18.58 -17.13
CA PRO A 109 -19.76 -18.88 -18.46
C PRO A 109 -18.60 -19.07 -19.45
N GLU A 110 -18.60 -20.16 -20.20
CA GLU A 110 -17.66 -20.38 -21.30
C GLU A 110 -18.04 -19.49 -22.50
N HIS A 111 -17.55 -18.25 -22.50
CA HIS A 111 -17.70 -17.32 -23.63
C HIS A 111 -16.32 -16.82 -24.04
N ASN A 112 -16.04 -16.81 -25.35
CA ASN A 112 -14.74 -16.42 -25.94
C ASN A 112 -14.24 -15.00 -25.59
N LEU A 113 -15.09 -14.14 -25.02
CA LEU A 113 -14.72 -12.79 -24.58
C LEU A 113 -14.42 -12.69 -23.08
N VAL A 114 -14.71 -13.72 -22.29
CA VAL A 114 -14.45 -13.73 -20.86
C VAL A 114 -13.10 -14.42 -20.62
N PRO A 115 -12.13 -13.74 -19.98
CA PRO A 115 -10.83 -14.33 -19.71
C PRO A 115 -10.99 -15.57 -18.84
N ASP A 116 -10.21 -16.60 -19.15
CA ASP A 116 -10.18 -17.84 -18.40
C ASP A 116 -9.99 -17.58 -16.89
N ARG A 117 -10.52 -18.50 -16.07
CA ARG A 117 -10.52 -18.35 -14.61
C ARG A 117 -9.10 -18.09 -14.07
N ASP A 118 -8.11 -18.79 -14.61
CA ASP A 118 -6.72 -18.60 -14.19
C ASP A 118 -6.16 -17.27 -14.69
N ALA A 119 -6.50 -16.83 -15.90
CA ALA A 119 -6.11 -15.51 -16.38
C ALA A 119 -6.71 -14.39 -15.51
N PHE A 120 -7.96 -14.52 -15.06
CA PHE A 120 -8.61 -13.55 -14.17
C PHE A 120 -7.93 -13.45 -12.80
N PHE A 121 -7.66 -14.58 -12.14
CA PHE A 121 -6.95 -14.57 -10.85
C PHE A 121 -5.52 -14.03 -10.99
N THR A 122 -4.82 -14.34 -12.08
CA THR A 122 -3.50 -13.76 -12.38
C THR A 122 -3.61 -12.24 -12.57
N ALA A 123 -4.62 -11.75 -13.28
CA ALA A 123 -4.84 -10.32 -13.48
C ALA A 123 -5.13 -9.60 -12.16
N VAL A 124 -5.95 -10.17 -11.28
CA VAL A 124 -6.23 -9.62 -9.94
C VAL A 124 -4.96 -9.57 -9.09
N GLN A 125 -4.13 -10.62 -9.16
CA GLN A 125 -2.87 -10.67 -8.41
C GLN A 125 -1.86 -9.65 -8.94
N LEU A 126 -1.72 -9.52 -10.26
CA LEU A 126 -0.89 -8.48 -10.89
C LEU A 126 -1.37 -7.07 -10.51
N ALA A 127 -2.68 -6.83 -10.53
CA ALA A 127 -3.24 -5.57 -10.09
C ALA A 127 -2.90 -5.29 -8.62
N ALA A 128 -3.05 -6.29 -7.74
CA ALA A 128 -2.70 -6.17 -6.33
C ALA A 128 -1.21 -5.83 -6.12
N ILE A 129 -0.31 -6.40 -6.91
CA ILE A 129 1.13 -6.08 -6.87
C ILE A 129 1.37 -4.64 -7.31
N ILE A 130 0.80 -4.21 -8.44
CA ILE A 130 0.96 -2.83 -8.94
C ILE A 130 0.42 -1.82 -7.92
N PHE A 131 -0.75 -2.10 -7.32
CA PHE A 131 -1.30 -1.28 -6.24
C PHE A 131 -0.37 -1.20 -5.06
N SER A 132 0.15 -2.35 -4.64
CA SER A 132 1.07 -2.40 -3.51
C SER A 132 2.32 -1.56 -3.79
N VAL A 133 2.94 -1.71 -4.97
CA VAL A 133 4.11 -0.90 -5.36
C VAL A 133 3.78 0.60 -5.37
N ALA A 134 2.64 1.00 -5.92
CA ALA A 134 2.22 2.41 -5.93
C ALA A 134 2.06 2.97 -4.51
N ILE A 135 1.41 2.21 -3.62
CA ILE A 135 1.24 2.60 -2.22
C ILE A 135 2.61 2.66 -1.52
N ILE A 136 3.52 1.74 -1.80
CA ILE A 136 4.87 1.75 -1.23
C ILE A 136 5.62 3.02 -1.60
N VAL A 137 5.56 3.44 -2.87
CA VAL A 137 6.18 4.69 -3.32
C VAL A 137 5.57 5.89 -2.59
N GLU A 138 4.24 5.93 -2.45
CA GLU A 138 3.56 7.02 -1.72
C GLU A 138 3.98 7.05 -0.25
N VAL A 139 4.01 5.90 0.42
CA VAL A 139 4.43 5.80 1.81
C VAL A 139 5.88 6.25 1.97
N ILE A 140 6.80 5.81 1.10
CA ILE A 140 8.20 6.25 1.12
C ILE A 140 8.30 7.78 0.95
N ASN A 141 7.54 8.36 0.02
CA ASN A 141 7.49 9.81 -0.17
C ASN A 141 6.98 10.52 1.09
N VAL A 142 5.96 9.99 1.75
CA VAL A 142 5.48 10.50 3.04
C VAL A 142 6.56 10.39 4.12
N MET A 143 7.29 9.28 4.22
CA MET A 143 8.43 9.13 5.15
C MET A 143 9.51 10.18 4.89
N PHE A 144 9.94 10.38 3.64
CA PHE A 144 10.94 11.40 3.29
C PHE A 144 10.44 12.83 3.50
N ALA A 145 9.16 13.10 3.22
CA ALA A 145 8.55 14.39 3.51
C ALA A 145 8.54 14.67 5.02
N LEU A 146 8.30 13.65 5.85
CA LEU A 146 8.38 13.79 7.31
C LEU A 146 9.82 14.06 7.75
N VAL A 147 10.78 13.23 7.34
CA VAL A 147 12.20 13.43 7.71
C VAL A 147 12.75 14.77 7.24
N SER A 148 12.38 15.26 6.05
CA SER A 148 12.88 16.54 5.54
C SER A 148 12.25 17.77 6.19
N ASN A 149 11.00 17.67 6.67
CA ASN A 149 10.33 18.78 7.35
C ASN A 149 10.55 18.79 8.87
N MET A 150 11.01 17.67 9.46
CA MET A 150 11.30 17.55 10.89
C MET A 150 12.47 18.43 11.40
N PRO A 151 13.62 18.59 10.70
CA PRO A 151 14.69 19.50 11.12
C PRO A 151 14.21 20.94 11.28
N LYS A 152 13.23 21.37 10.47
CA LYS A 152 12.63 22.71 10.56
C LYS A 152 11.79 22.90 11.84
N LEU A 153 11.34 21.82 12.47
CA LEU A 153 10.65 21.85 13.75
C LEU A 153 11.63 21.97 14.92
N LEU A 154 12.72 21.20 14.88
CA LEU A 154 13.74 21.16 15.94
C LEU A 154 14.63 22.42 15.94
N ILE A 155 15.12 22.88 14.78
CA ILE A 155 16.10 23.98 14.70
C ILE A 155 15.48 25.36 15.01
N ARG A 156 14.16 25.53 14.81
CA ARG A 156 13.50 26.83 15.05
C ARG A 156 13.09 27.04 16.51
N SER A 157 13.10 25.99 17.34
CA SER A 157 12.78 26.11 18.77
C SER A 157 13.87 26.85 19.55
N ASP A 158 15.14 26.69 19.18
CA ASP A 158 16.27 27.36 19.85
C ASP A 158 16.24 28.89 19.69
N LYS A 159 15.70 29.40 18.58
CA LYS A 159 15.66 30.86 18.32
C LYS A 159 14.56 31.62 19.06
N SER A 160 13.58 30.94 19.66
CA SER A 160 12.48 31.59 20.40
C SER A 160 12.72 31.66 21.92
N SER A 161 13.79 31.07 22.43
CA SER A 161 14.18 31.09 23.85
C SER A 161 15.20 32.17 24.20
N ASP A 162 15.66 32.95 23.23
CA ASP A 162 16.63 34.06 23.39
C ASP A 162 15.99 35.47 23.29
N GLN A 163 14.68 35.60 23.55
CA GLN A 163 14.01 36.89 23.68
C GLN A 163 13.19 36.98 24.98
#